data_AF-A0A4V1KRL1-F1
#
_entry.id   AF-A0A4V1KRL1-F1
#
_cell.length_a   1.000
_cell.length_b   1.000
_cell.length_c   1.000
_cell.angle_alpha   90.00
_cell.angle_beta   90.00
_cell.angle_gamma   90.00
#
_symmetry.space_group_name_H-M   'P 1'
#
loop_
_entity.id
_entity.type
_entity.pdbx_description
1 polymer ?
#
loop_
_entity_poly.entity_id
_entity_poly.type
_entity_poly.pdbx_seq_one_letter_code
_entity_poly.pdbx_strand_id
1 'polypeptide(L)'
;MNKEELERAFQDAARKASETKTVLPPDIQLLLYAHYKQGNQKSKLIPVENIKENDLRSAFKYNALIQIKGLSATEAKKEYIRLVDQYIPD
;
A
#
# COMPACT_ATOMS: atom_id res chain seq x y z
N MET A 1 -18.83 7.68 -1.65
CA MET A 1 -17.68 8.11 -2.48
C MET A 1 -17.87 7.65 -3.90
N ASN A 2 -17.97 8.60 -4.83
CA ASN A 2 -17.80 8.35 -6.25
C ASN A 2 -16.31 8.09 -6.59
N LYS A 3 -16.01 7.78 -7.86
CA LYS A 3 -14.65 7.43 -8.30
C LYS A 3 -13.65 8.58 -8.11
N GLU A 4 -14.07 9.83 -8.33
CA GLU A 4 -13.21 11.01 -8.23
C GLU A 4 -12.92 11.36 -6.77
N GLU A 5 -13.93 11.28 -5.91
CA GLU A 5 -13.78 11.42 -4.46
C GLU A 5 -12.83 10.36 -3.89
N LEU A 6 -12.92 9.12 -4.37
CA LEU A 6 -12.00 8.05 -3.99
C LEU A 6 -10.56 8.31 -4.42
N GLU A 7 -10.36 8.83 -5.62
CA GLU A 7 -9.03 9.16 -6.08
C GLU A 7 -8.41 10.29 -5.25
N ARG A 8 -9.17 11.35 -4.95
CA ARG A 8 -8.71 12.46 -4.10
C ARG A 8 -8.36 11.99 -2.71
N ALA A 9 -9.26 11.26 -2.04
CA ALA A 9 -9.01 10.73 -0.70
C ALA A 9 -7.79 9.79 -0.65
N PHE A 10 -7.59 8.98 -1.69
CA PHE A 10 -6.43 8.09 -1.80
C PHE A 10 -5.12 8.88 -1.96
N GLN A 11 -5.11 9.95 -2.75
CA GLN A 11 -3.96 10.83 -2.92
C GLN A 11 -3.65 11.62 -1.64
N ASP A 12 -4.68 12.11 -0.95
CA ASP A 12 -4.52 12.80 0.33
C ASP A 12 -3.96 11.88 1.41
N ALA A 13 -4.48 10.65 1.50
CA ALA A 13 -3.95 9.63 2.39
C ALA A 13 -2.49 9.29 2.05
N ALA A 14 -2.13 9.20 0.77
CA ALA A 14 -0.77 8.92 0.33
C ALA A 14 0.20 10.04 0.69
N ARG A 15 -0.22 11.29 0.51
CA ARG A 15 0.54 12.47 0.96
C ARG A 15 0.75 12.43 2.47
N LYS A 16 -0.32 12.23 3.24
CA LYS A 16 -0.27 12.12 4.71
C LYS A 16 0.70 11.03 5.16
N ALA A 17 0.62 9.84 4.56
CA ALA A 17 1.51 8.73 4.87
C ALA A 17 2.97 9.01 4.49
N SER A 18 3.23 9.79 3.44
CA SER A 18 4.59 10.15 3.03
C SER A 18 5.24 11.23 3.89
N GLU A 19 4.43 12.10 4.52
CA GLU A 19 4.88 13.21 5.34
C GLU A 19 4.90 12.88 6.85
N THR A 20 4.34 11.73 7.23
CA THR A 20 4.23 11.34 8.64
C THR A 20 5.60 11.15 9.29
N LYS A 21 5.69 11.56 10.56
CA LYS A 21 6.82 11.26 11.45
C LYS A 21 6.54 10.05 12.35
N THR A 22 5.34 9.49 12.27
CA THR A 22 4.92 8.35 13.06
C THR A 22 5.73 7.12 12.67
N VAL A 23 6.43 6.52 13.63
CA VAL A 23 7.15 5.27 13.42
C VAL A 23 6.16 4.12 13.47
N LEU A 24 5.80 3.61 12.30
CA LEU A 24 4.84 2.52 12.18
C LEU A 24 5.52 1.15 12.37
N PRO A 25 4.82 0.18 12.97
CA PRO A 25 5.26 -1.21 12.96
C PRO A 25 5.50 -1.74 11.53
N PRO A 26 6.49 -2.63 11.31
CA PRO A 26 6.85 -3.09 9.96
C PRO A 26 5.71 -3.79 9.19
N ASP A 27 4.84 -4.51 9.88
CA ASP A 27 3.64 -5.13 9.32
C ASP A 27 2.64 -4.09 8.79
N ILE A 28 2.43 -2.98 9.51
CA ILE A 28 1.61 -1.87 9.03
C ILE A 28 2.24 -1.19 7.82
N GLN A 29 3.57 -1.02 7.80
CA GLN A 29 4.28 -0.49 6.63
C GLN A 29 4.10 -1.39 5.39
N LEU A 30 4.11 -2.73 5.59
CA LEU A 30 3.89 -3.69 4.50
C LEU A 30 2.45 -3.66 3.99
N LEU A 31 1.46 -3.54 4.88
CA LEU A 31 0.06 -3.37 4.49
C LEU A 31 -0.15 -2.09 3.67
N LEU A 32 0.35 -0.94 4.16
CA LEU A 32 0.29 0.34 3.45
C LEU A 32 0.97 0.24 2.07
N TYR A 33 2.16 -0.37 2.01
CA TYR A 33 2.86 -0.59 0.75
C TYR A 33 2.03 -1.43 -0.24
N ALA A 34 1.49 -2.56 0.22
CA ALA A 34 0.75 -3.48 -0.64
C ALA A 34 -0.52 -2.81 -1.18
N HIS A 35 -1.34 -2.21 -0.30
CA HIS A 35 -2.58 -1.55 -0.71
C HIS A 35 -2.34 -0.33 -1.61
N TYR A 36 -1.28 0.45 -1.34
CA TYR A 36 -0.92 1.56 -2.22
C TYR A 36 -0.56 1.07 -3.63
N LYS A 37 0.29 0.05 -3.73
CA LYS A 37 0.72 -0.52 -5.03
C LYS A 37 -0.45 -1.17 -5.77
N GLN A 38 -1.33 -1.91 -5.09
CA GLN A 38 -2.51 -2.54 -5.71
C GLN A 38 -3.56 -1.51 -6.14
N GLY A 39 -3.78 -0.47 -5.34
CA GLY A 39 -4.68 0.63 -5.68
C GLY A 39 -4.18 1.45 -6.87
N ASN A 40 -2.85 1.54 -7.03
CA ASN A 40 -2.21 2.27 -8.11
C ASN A 40 -1.92 1.31 -9.29
N GLN A 41 -2.90 1.09 -10.16
CA GLN A 41 -2.88 0.14 -11.30
C GLN A 41 -1.66 0.21 -12.24
N LYS A 42 -0.84 1.26 -12.15
CA LYS A 42 0.44 1.39 -12.88
C LYS A 42 1.57 0.59 -12.24
N SER A 43 1.39 0.08 -11.03
CA SER A 43 2.40 -0.64 -10.29
C SER A 43 2.39 -2.13 -10.66
N LYS A 44 3.22 -2.52 -11.63
CA LYS A 44 3.48 -3.94 -11.90
C LYS A 44 4.10 -4.60 -10.66
N LEU A 45 3.66 -5.83 -10.34
CA LEU A 45 4.38 -6.69 -9.41
C LEU A 45 5.80 -6.88 -9.94
N ILE A 46 6.79 -6.76 -9.07
CA ILE A 46 8.16 -7.13 -9.43
C ILE A 46 8.15 -8.64 -9.64
N PRO A 47 8.58 -9.16 -10.81
CA PRO A 47 8.72 -10.60 -11.02
C PRO A 47 9.61 -11.20 -9.94
N VAL A 48 9.24 -12.36 -9.42
CA VAL A 48 9.98 -12.99 -8.31
C VAL A 48 11.43 -13.26 -8.68
N GLU A 49 11.71 -13.54 -9.95
CA GLU A 49 13.08 -13.73 -10.47
C GLU A 49 13.99 -12.50 -10.32
N ASN A 50 13.42 -11.31 -10.11
CA ASN A 50 14.18 -10.07 -9.91
C ASN A 50 14.47 -9.79 -8.42
N ILE A 51 14.00 -10.63 -7.50
CA ILE A 51 14.33 -10.54 -6.08
C ILE A 51 15.65 -11.29 -5.86
N LYS A 52 16.69 -10.55 -5.48
CA LYS A 52 18.01 -11.12 -5.22
C LYS A 52 17.97 -12.07 -4.01
N GLU A 53 18.82 -13.09 -4.05
CA GLU A 53 19.08 -13.94 -2.89
C GLU A 53 19.54 -13.07 -1.70
N ASN A 54 19.00 -13.32 -0.51
CA ASN A 54 19.16 -12.53 0.71
C ASN A 54 18.52 -11.12 0.74
N ASP A 55 17.73 -10.72 -0.26
CA ASP A 55 16.91 -9.50 -0.19
C ASP A 55 15.58 -9.73 0.56
N LEU A 56 15.68 -9.90 1.88
CA LEU A 56 14.53 -10.14 2.76
C LEU A 56 13.47 -9.03 2.66
N ARG A 57 13.89 -7.77 2.49
CA ARG A 57 12.98 -6.62 2.40
C ARG A 57 12.10 -6.74 1.16
N SER A 58 12.68 -7.04 0.01
CA SER A 58 11.92 -7.24 -1.23
C SER A 58 11.06 -8.49 -1.15
N ALA A 59 11.53 -9.57 -0.51
CA ALA A 59 10.74 -10.78 -0.28
C ALA A 59 9.48 -10.50 0.55
N PHE A 60 9.59 -9.75 1.66
CA PHE A 60 8.42 -9.36 2.47
C PHE A 60 7.43 -8.49 1.71
N LYS A 61 7.94 -7.51 0.94
CA LYS A 61 7.09 -6.66 0.08
C LYS A 61 6.34 -7.47 -0.98
N TYR A 62 7.02 -8.43 -1.60
CA TYR A 62 6.42 -9.31 -2.59
C TYR A 62 5.37 -10.22 -1.96
N ASN A 63 5.65 -10.78 -0.78
CA ASN A 63 4.69 -11.59 -0.03
C ASN A 63 3.41 -10.80 0.31
N ALA A 64 3.55 -9.57 0.82
CA ALA A 64 2.41 -8.70 1.12
C ALA A 64 1.55 -8.41 -0.12
N LEU A 65 2.17 -8.19 -1.28
CA LEU A 65 1.45 -8.01 -2.55
C LEU A 65 0.70 -9.28 -2.99
N ILE A 66 1.32 -10.45 -2.83
CA ILE A 66 0.65 -11.73 -3.13
C ILE A 66 -0.58 -11.93 -2.26
N GLN A 67 -0.49 -11.62 -0.96
CA GLN A 67 -1.58 -11.80 0.00
C GLN A 67 -2.86 -11.06 -0.42
N ILE A 68 -2.72 -9.90 -1.07
CA ILE A 68 -3.86 -9.04 -1.46
C ILE A 68 -4.17 -9.06 -2.97
N LYS A 69 -3.55 -9.94 -3.76
CA LYS A 69 -3.61 -9.93 -5.23
C LYS A 69 -5.03 -9.99 -5.82
N GLY A 70 -6.00 -10.51 -5.06
CA GLY A 70 -7.40 -10.64 -5.47
C GLY A 70 -8.23 -9.37 -5.30
N LEU A 71 -7.71 -8.35 -4.58
CA LEU A 71 -8.42 -7.09 -4.38
C LEU A 71 -8.47 -6.28 -5.67
N SER A 72 -9.62 -5.69 -5.95
CA SER A 72 -9.71 -4.64 -6.97
C SER A 72 -8.92 -3.40 -6.54
N ALA A 73 -8.52 -2.58 -7.50
CA ALA A 73 -7.88 -1.30 -7.21
C ALA A 73 -8.75 -0.40 -6.31
N THR A 74 -10.08 -0.45 -6.49
CA THR A 74 -11.04 0.29 -5.67
C THR A 74 -11.01 -0.17 -4.20
N GLU A 75 -11.02 -1.48 -3.96
CA GLU A 75 -10.94 -2.04 -2.60
C GLU A 75 -9.59 -1.72 -1.95
N ALA A 76 -8.50 -1.86 -2.71
CA ALA A 76 -7.17 -1.54 -2.21
C ALA A 76 -7.03 -0.06 -1.82
N LYS A 77 -7.61 0.88 -2.59
CA LYS A 77 -7.63 2.31 -2.24
C LYS A 77 -8.41 2.58 -0.95
N LYS A 78 -9.60 1.99 -0.82
CA LYS A 78 -10.43 2.15 0.39
C LYS A 78 -9.70 1.62 1.63
N GLU A 79 -9.07 0.46 1.51
CA GLU A 79 -8.34 -0.14 2.62
C GLU A 79 -7.08 0.65 2.96
N TYR A 80 -6.37 1.19 1.95
CA TYR A 80 -5.26 2.09 2.18
C TYR A 80 -5.67 3.33 2.98
N ILE A 81 -6.76 4.00 2.59
CA ILE A 81 -7.29 5.16 3.32
C ILE A 81 -7.63 4.77 4.76
N ARG A 82 -8.32 3.64 4.96
CA ARG A 82 -8.67 3.12 6.29
C ARG A 82 -7.44 2.90 7.18
N LEU A 83 -6.37 2.31 6.62
CA LEU A 83 -5.11 2.09 7.35
C LEU A 83 -4.42 3.40 7.70
N VAL A 84 -4.38 4.36 6.77
CA VAL A 84 -3.81 5.69 7.03
C VAL A 84 -4.59 6.39 8.14
N ASP A 85 -5.91 6.43 8.07
CA ASP A 85 -6.74 7.07 9.10
C ASP A 85 -6.59 6.41 10.48
N GLN A 86 -6.40 5.09 10.51
CA GLN A 86 -6.24 4.34 11.76
C GLN A 86 -4.87 4.53 12.42
N TYR A 87 -3.79 4.54 11.63
CA TYR A 87 -2.42 4.49 12.15
C TYR A 87 -1.65 5.81 12.01
N ILE A 88 -2.20 6.76 11.26
CA ILE A 88 -1.64 8.08 11.02
C ILE A 88 -2.76 9.12 11.25
N PRO A 89 -3.23 9.30 12.50
CA PRO A 89 -4.35 10.21 12.80
C PRO A 89 -3.99 11.69 12.60
N ASP A 90 -2.72 12.05 12.69
CA ASP A 90 -2.21 13.44 12.58
C ASP A 90 -1.84 13.83 11.15
#